data_AF-A0A934LKB2-F1
#
_entry.id   AF-A0A934LKB2-F1
#
_cell.length_a   1.000
_cell.length_b   1.000
_cell.length_c   1.000
_cell.angle_alpha   90.00
_cell.angle_beta   90.00
_cell.angle_gamma   90.00
#
_symmetry.space_group_name_H-M   'P 1'
#
loop_
_entity.id
_entity.type
_entity.pdbx_description
1 polymer ?
#
loop_
_entity_poly.entity_id
_entity_poly.type
_entity_poly.pdbx_seq_one_letter_code
_entity_poly.pdbx_strand_id
1 'polypeptide(L)'
;MLKNFWRFITPILLLALPGMILLTPHAGMPARAQEGSTPTPTPSDSEPPVSVPLDDATINILDNLQTDVALLRELDEAQSIDRRLVDPTALLNFATVESLNTYTAEQSRNDARFYGTFGFMPEDTDLVELTRNLMTEELTGYYDPVRNIMFIPNWGGLNAIYGAIYAHEYAQALIYQNFDIASLLPDDLATTDPDRALAVAALMEGDAQLSTAFYTAVVLQRNPAIASDLLTQTTLVNPPIYNNIPAILRDELSFPYVAGTEFVRTLYNQRNDWSLVNQAYVLPPVSTEQILHPEKYTSNEQPDQVFVKPLDEFFATQTAAGDWKLLRDQTLGEFYLREHLDMFVDTPVAVDTAAGWGGDQFLLYGEENSPSTILVLHLTWDTEQDASEFNTIYGAALAVWLEVGGVTIGDDLSCWERPSKTACQWMTGSDTWVVIAPTSELATQIIEYEQEGAQP
;
A
#
# COMPACT_ATOMS: atom_id res chain seq x y z
N MET A 1 -3.32 9.65 25.34
CA MET A 1 -3.31 8.49 24.43
C MET A 1 -2.34 8.86 23.34
N LEU A 2 -1.14 8.26 23.38
CA LEU A 2 0.02 8.56 22.52
C LEU A 2 0.52 7.28 21.84
N LYS A 3 -0.34 6.23 21.80
CA LYS A 3 0.10 4.83 21.71
C LYS A 3 0.03 4.21 20.32
N ASN A 4 -0.67 4.84 19.39
CA ASN A 4 -1.05 4.24 18.13
C ASN A 4 -0.25 4.82 16.97
N PHE A 5 0.04 6.13 16.97
CA PHE A 5 0.56 6.92 15.84
C PHE A 5 1.37 6.10 14.82
N TRP A 6 2.48 5.53 15.25
CA TRP A 6 3.43 4.94 14.31
C TRP A 6 3.03 3.58 13.76
N ARG A 7 2.10 2.87 14.41
CA ARG A 7 1.76 1.45 14.13
C ARG A 7 1.36 1.17 12.70
N PHE A 8 0.80 2.17 12.04
CA PHE A 8 0.28 2.09 10.70
C PHE A 8 1.33 2.53 9.64
N ILE A 9 2.45 3.15 10.02
CA ILE A 9 3.49 3.59 9.06
C ILE A 9 4.42 2.45 8.66
N THR A 10 4.52 1.36 9.42
CA THR A 10 5.46 0.27 9.10
C THR A 10 4.96 -0.85 8.19
N PRO A 11 3.65 -1.17 8.14
CA PRO A 11 3.08 -1.81 6.97
C PRO A 11 3.08 -0.83 5.78
N ILE A 12 2.73 0.45 6.01
CA ILE A 12 2.59 1.44 4.92
C ILE A 12 3.93 1.93 4.36
N LEU A 13 5.07 1.70 5.02
CA LEU A 13 6.40 1.97 4.45
C LEU A 13 6.93 0.88 3.53
N LEU A 14 6.19 -0.23 3.41
CA LEU A 14 6.24 -1.06 2.22
C LEU A 14 5.30 -0.49 1.14
N LEU A 15 4.11 -0.01 1.54
CA LEU A 15 2.98 0.34 0.65
C LEU A 15 2.89 1.77 0.06
N ALA A 16 3.60 2.81 0.56
CA ALA A 16 3.48 4.19 0.05
C ALA A 16 4.70 5.12 0.32
N LEU A 17 5.40 5.59 -0.73
CA LEU A 17 6.32 6.75 -0.76
C LEU A 17 6.52 7.22 -2.22
N PRO A 18 6.06 8.42 -2.59
CA PRO A 18 6.85 9.58 -2.18
C PRO A 18 5.99 10.71 -1.61
N GLY A 19 5.82 10.71 -0.28
CA GLY A 19 5.06 11.74 0.41
C GLY A 19 4.62 11.34 1.83
N MET A 20 5.49 11.60 2.80
CA MET A 20 5.07 12.24 4.05
C MET A 20 4.01 11.55 4.96
N ILE A 21 4.35 10.35 5.46
CA ILE A 21 4.31 9.99 6.91
C ILE A 21 3.24 10.72 7.77
N LEU A 22 2.00 10.22 7.79
CA LEU A 22 0.87 10.72 8.61
C LEU A 22 0.52 9.79 9.79
N LEU A 23 -0.41 10.17 10.71
CA LEU A 23 -1.25 9.42 11.72
C LEU A 23 -1.42 10.07 13.13
N THR A 24 -2.32 9.57 14.04
CA THR A 24 -2.74 10.21 15.35
C THR A 24 -2.85 9.24 16.57
N PRO A 25 -3.12 9.68 17.84
CA PRO A 25 -4.32 9.18 18.58
C PRO A 25 -5.02 10.10 19.63
N HIS A 26 -6.25 9.69 20.05
CA HIS A 26 -7.23 10.42 20.91
C HIS A 26 -7.80 9.58 22.11
N ALA A 27 -8.85 10.03 22.83
CA ALA A 27 -9.36 9.43 24.10
C ALA A 27 -10.91 9.52 24.31
N GLY A 28 -11.61 8.75 25.16
CA GLY A 28 -11.25 7.58 26.01
C GLY A 28 -12.25 7.28 27.18
N MET A 29 -12.04 6.15 27.92
CA MET A 29 -12.74 5.62 29.15
C MET A 29 -14.09 4.85 29.00
N PRO A 30 -14.47 3.89 29.91
CA PRO A 30 -13.66 3.02 30.80
C PRO A 30 -14.11 1.51 30.99
N ALA A 31 -13.13 0.64 31.29
CA ALA A 31 -13.12 -0.54 32.21
C ALA A 31 -13.99 -1.82 32.01
N ARG A 32 -13.33 -3.00 31.87
CA ARG A 32 -13.15 -4.08 32.90
C ARG A 32 -12.08 -5.12 32.46
N ALA A 33 -11.52 -5.90 33.38
CA ALA A 33 -10.26 -6.65 33.21
C ALA A 33 -10.38 -8.18 33.08
N GLN A 34 -9.38 -8.81 32.43
CA GLN A 34 -8.81 -10.11 32.85
C GLN A 34 -7.33 -10.24 32.44
N GLU A 35 -6.60 -11.17 33.07
CA GLU A 35 -5.12 -11.23 33.09
C GLU A 35 -4.52 -12.23 32.09
N GLY A 36 -3.35 -11.90 31.54
CA GLY A 36 -2.53 -12.77 30.67
C GLY A 36 -1.29 -12.04 30.19
N SER A 37 -0.22 -12.01 31.00
CA SER A 37 0.90 -11.07 30.81
C SER A 37 1.98 -11.58 29.84
N THR A 38 1.86 -11.20 28.57
CA THR A 38 3.02 -10.99 27.67
C THR A 38 3.59 -9.58 27.86
N PRO A 39 4.90 -9.35 27.66
CA PRO A 39 5.49 -8.02 27.81
C PRO A 39 5.04 -7.10 26.66
N THR A 40 4.13 -6.18 26.94
CA THR A 40 3.67 -5.17 25.98
C THR A 40 4.82 -4.19 25.66
N PRO A 41 5.17 -3.95 24.38
CA PRO A 41 6.11 -2.91 24.03
C PRO A 41 5.55 -1.52 24.36
N THR A 42 6.43 -0.62 24.81
CA THR A 42 6.09 0.75 25.25
C THR A 42 5.96 1.68 24.04
N PRO A 43 5.05 2.67 24.05
CA PRO A 43 4.98 3.70 23.00
C PRO A 43 6.28 4.51 22.88
N SER A 44 6.55 5.02 21.68
CA SER A 44 7.57 6.05 21.49
C SER A 44 6.99 7.41 21.89
N ASP A 45 7.32 7.88 23.10
CA ASP A 45 7.11 9.27 23.54
C ASP A 45 8.21 10.20 22.96
N SER A 46 8.71 9.98 21.74
CA SER A 46 9.88 10.73 21.27
C SER A 46 9.52 12.19 20.98
N GLU A 47 10.40 13.06 21.48
CA GLU A 47 10.23 14.51 21.40
C GLU A 47 10.54 14.98 19.97
N PRO A 48 9.65 15.77 19.33
CA PRO A 48 9.91 16.29 17.99
C PRO A 48 11.26 17.01 17.88
N PRO A 49 11.91 16.97 16.70
CA PRO A 49 13.20 17.63 16.49
C PRO A 49 13.10 19.13 16.78
N VAL A 50 14.19 19.69 17.33
CA VAL A 50 14.27 21.10 17.70
C VAL A 50 14.04 21.97 16.46
N SER A 51 13.00 22.82 16.52
CA SER A 51 12.66 23.74 15.46
C SER A 51 13.35 25.09 15.60
N VAL A 52 13.63 25.72 14.46
CA VAL A 52 14.05 27.11 14.33
C VAL A 52 12.80 27.96 14.04
N PRO A 53 12.67 29.19 14.58
CA PRO A 53 11.58 30.08 14.20
C PRO A 53 11.61 30.39 12.69
N LEU A 54 10.45 30.32 12.04
CA LEU A 54 10.25 30.87 10.70
C LEU A 54 10.37 32.40 10.76
N ASP A 55 10.91 33.02 9.71
CA ASP A 55 10.92 34.48 9.58
C ASP A 55 9.57 35.00 9.02
N ASP A 56 9.30 36.29 9.25
CA ASP A 56 8.05 36.93 8.83
C ASP A 56 7.81 36.79 7.32
N ALA A 57 8.86 36.76 6.50
CA ALA A 57 8.72 36.63 5.05
C ALA A 57 8.22 35.22 4.66
N THR A 58 8.80 34.19 5.27
CA THR A 58 8.42 32.79 5.07
C THR A 58 7.02 32.51 5.62
N ILE A 59 6.68 33.06 6.80
CA ILE A 59 5.32 33.01 7.36
C ILE A 59 4.31 33.58 6.37
N ASN A 60 4.52 34.80 5.86
CA ASN A 60 3.62 35.40 4.88
C ASN A 60 3.52 34.59 3.58
N ILE A 61 4.59 33.96 3.10
CA ILE A 61 4.53 33.08 1.91
C ILE A 61 3.65 31.86 2.18
N LEU A 62 3.86 31.19 3.31
CA LEU A 62 3.08 30.02 3.71
C LEU A 62 1.61 30.35 3.97
N ASP A 63 1.29 31.49 4.59
CA ASP A 63 -0.09 31.92 4.84
C ASP A 63 -0.86 32.15 3.52
N ASN A 64 -0.22 32.75 2.51
CA ASN A 64 -0.81 32.93 1.19
C ASN A 64 -0.97 31.60 0.44
N LEU A 65 0.03 30.72 0.52
CA LEU A 65 -0.01 29.36 -0.07
C LEU A 65 -1.17 28.55 0.52
N GLN A 66 -1.28 28.50 1.85
CA GLN A 66 -2.39 27.85 2.55
C GLN A 66 -3.75 28.41 2.11
N THR A 67 -3.85 29.74 2.02
CA THR A 67 -5.07 30.40 1.52
C THR A 67 -5.42 29.97 0.10
N ASP A 68 -4.44 29.89 -0.81
CA ASP A 68 -4.66 29.42 -2.18
C ASP A 68 -5.09 27.95 -2.23
N VAL A 69 -4.44 27.06 -1.47
CA VAL A 69 -4.77 25.62 -1.47
C VAL A 69 -6.14 25.35 -0.85
N ALA A 70 -6.49 25.97 0.28
CA ALA A 70 -7.81 25.85 0.90
C ALA A 70 -8.93 26.33 -0.06
N LEU A 71 -8.71 27.44 -0.76
CA LEU A 71 -9.64 27.95 -1.77
C LEU A 71 -9.76 27.04 -2.99
N LEU A 72 -8.67 26.40 -3.44
CA LEU A 72 -8.66 25.51 -4.60
C LEU A 72 -9.23 24.12 -4.31
N ARG A 73 -9.04 23.62 -3.09
CA ARG A 73 -9.58 22.34 -2.61
C ARG A 73 -10.98 22.45 -2.02
N GLU A 74 -11.47 23.66 -1.75
CA GLU A 74 -12.78 23.92 -1.14
C GLU A 74 -12.97 23.23 0.23
N LEU A 75 -11.90 23.19 1.04
CA LEU A 75 -11.91 22.70 2.42
C LEU A 75 -11.38 23.78 3.38
N ASP A 76 -11.98 23.87 4.56
CA ASP A 76 -11.62 24.84 5.60
C ASP A 76 -10.53 24.27 6.56
N GLU A 77 -9.60 25.12 7.01
CA GLU A 77 -8.68 24.80 8.11
C GLU A 77 -9.43 24.87 9.44
N ALA A 78 -9.89 23.72 9.94
CA ALA A 78 -10.63 23.60 11.19
C ALA A 78 -9.75 23.82 12.44
N GLN A 79 -8.44 23.53 12.35
CA GLN A 79 -7.47 23.66 13.44
C GLN A 79 -6.14 24.24 12.95
N SER A 80 -5.66 25.29 13.62
CA SER A 80 -4.42 25.96 13.21
C SER A 80 -3.20 25.04 13.35
N ILE A 81 -2.48 24.88 12.23
CA ILE A 81 -1.34 23.97 12.09
C ILE A 81 -0.06 24.61 12.63
N ASP A 82 0.66 23.91 13.50
CA ASP A 82 1.96 24.34 14.03
C ASP A 82 3.06 24.09 12.99
N ARG A 83 3.78 25.14 12.56
CA ARG A 83 4.75 25.05 11.45
C ARG A 83 6.18 25.08 11.99
N ARG A 84 6.91 23.99 11.79
CA ARG A 84 8.24 23.77 12.37
C ARG A 84 9.31 23.62 11.31
N LEU A 85 10.14 24.66 11.16
CA LEU A 85 11.38 24.59 10.38
C LEU A 85 12.42 23.79 11.16
N VAL A 86 12.88 22.67 10.61
CA VAL A 86 13.71 21.67 11.32
C VAL A 86 14.95 21.29 10.50
N ASP A 87 16.00 20.82 11.18
CA ASP A 87 17.16 20.26 10.48
C ASP A 87 16.74 18.97 9.72
N PRO A 88 17.06 18.83 8.41
CA PRO A 88 16.65 17.66 7.63
C PRO A 88 17.16 16.32 8.19
N THR A 89 18.36 16.29 8.77
CA THR A 89 18.93 15.07 9.35
C THR A 89 18.23 14.72 10.66
N ALA A 90 17.90 15.73 11.48
CA ALA A 90 17.10 15.52 12.69
C ALA A 90 15.68 15.03 12.37
N LEU A 91 15.05 15.59 11.32
CA LEU A 91 13.72 15.17 10.86
C LEU A 91 13.74 13.72 10.34
N LEU A 92 14.75 13.36 9.54
CA LEU A 92 14.93 11.99 9.06
C LEU A 92 15.11 10.98 10.19
N ASN A 93 15.95 11.29 11.17
CA ASN A 93 16.13 10.41 12.33
C ASN A 93 14.83 10.26 13.14
N PHE A 94 14.09 11.35 13.36
CA PHE A 94 12.80 11.32 14.05
C PHE A 94 11.78 10.45 13.31
N ALA A 95 11.55 10.74 12.01
CA ALA A 95 10.65 9.97 11.16
C ALA A 95 11.02 8.48 11.11
N THR A 96 12.31 8.16 10.91
CA THR A 96 12.82 6.77 10.83
C THR A 96 12.67 6.02 12.15
N VAL A 97 13.09 6.63 13.27
CA VAL A 97 12.99 6.00 14.60
C VAL A 97 11.54 5.70 14.91
N GLU A 98 10.70 6.71 14.76
CA GLU A 98 9.32 6.58 15.16
C GLU A 98 8.58 5.56 14.28
N SER A 99 8.79 5.59 12.95
CA SER A 99 8.35 4.54 12.02
C SER A 99 8.76 3.17 12.53
N LEU A 100 10.07 2.88 12.56
CA LEU A 100 10.57 1.54 12.77
C LEU A 100 10.30 1.00 14.19
N ASN A 101 9.94 1.87 15.15
CA ASN A 101 9.49 1.45 16.49
C ASN A 101 8.23 0.58 16.46
N THR A 102 7.51 0.54 15.33
CA THR A 102 6.32 -0.30 15.17
C THR A 102 6.41 -1.35 14.09
N TYR A 103 7.52 -1.37 13.32
CA TYR A 103 7.83 -2.53 12.48
C TYR A 103 8.32 -3.61 13.42
N THR A 104 7.46 -4.56 13.76
CA THR A 104 7.97 -5.72 14.49
C THR A 104 8.89 -6.50 13.55
N ALA A 105 9.99 -7.03 14.09
CA ALA A 105 10.86 -7.92 13.31
C ALA A 105 10.13 -9.18 12.82
N GLU A 106 8.97 -9.49 13.39
CA GLU A 106 8.06 -10.55 12.94
C GLU A 106 7.33 -10.16 11.67
N GLN A 107 6.62 -9.02 11.65
CA GLN A 107 6.04 -8.45 10.42
C GLN A 107 7.09 -8.39 9.31
N SER A 108 8.24 -7.78 9.56
CA SER A 108 9.30 -7.65 8.53
C SER A 108 9.76 -8.98 7.93
N ARG A 109 9.77 -10.08 8.70
CA ARG A 109 10.07 -11.42 8.17
C ARG A 109 8.90 -12.02 7.40
N ASN A 110 7.67 -11.83 7.87
CA ASN A 110 6.47 -12.32 7.17
C ASN A 110 6.28 -11.59 5.83
N ASP A 111 6.62 -10.31 5.79
CA ASP A 111 6.51 -9.44 4.63
C ASP A 111 7.60 -9.81 3.59
N ALA A 112 8.85 -10.03 4.02
CA ALA A 112 9.92 -10.54 3.15
C ALA A 112 9.58 -11.91 2.56
N ARG A 113 8.95 -12.79 3.35
CA ARG A 113 8.44 -14.09 2.88
C ARG A 113 7.27 -13.96 1.90
N PHE A 114 6.38 -12.98 2.08
CA PHE A 114 5.31 -12.68 1.12
C PHE A 114 5.91 -12.30 -0.24
N TYR A 115 6.74 -11.24 -0.28
CA TYR A 115 7.35 -10.80 -1.53
C TYR A 115 8.23 -11.87 -2.19
N GLY A 116 8.98 -12.64 -1.39
CA GLY A 116 9.83 -13.72 -1.89
C GLY A 116 9.07 -14.97 -2.33
N THR A 117 7.88 -15.23 -1.79
CA THR A 117 7.02 -16.33 -2.25
C THR A 117 6.60 -16.10 -3.70
N PHE A 118 6.11 -14.89 -4.01
CA PHE A 118 5.79 -14.42 -5.37
C PHE A 118 7.03 -14.08 -6.23
N GLY A 119 8.23 -14.09 -5.63
CA GLY A 119 9.50 -13.89 -6.34
C GLY A 119 9.86 -12.44 -6.67
N PHE A 120 9.15 -11.45 -6.11
CA PHE A 120 9.41 -10.03 -6.34
C PHE A 120 10.79 -9.58 -5.83
N MET A 121 11.31 -10.22 -4.77
CA MET A 121 12.62 -10.00 -4.18
C MET A 121 13.10 -11.25 -3.42
N PRO A 122 14.35 -11.34 -2.95
CA PRO A 122 14.81 -12.47 -2.11
C PRO A 122 14.01 -12.60 -0.80
N GLU A 123 13.69 -13.84 -0.42
CA GLU A 123 12.95 -14.21 0.80
C GLU A 123 13.64 -13.78 2.12
N ASP A 124 14.95 -13.46 2.06
CA ASP A 124 15.79 -13.01 3.18
C ASP A 124 16.14 -11.51 3.14
N THR A 125 15.45 -10.71 2.33
CA THR A 125 15.65 -9.25 2.23
C THR A 125 15.42 -8.56 3.57
N ASP A 126 16.40 -7.77 4.04
CA ASP A 126 16.22 -6.90 5.22
C ASP A 126 15.35 -5.69 4.85
N LEU A 127 14.03 -5.86 4.99
CA LEU A 127 13.06 -4.82 4.71
C LEU A 127 13.17 -3.63 5.68
N VAL A 128 13.75 -3.80 6.87
CA VAL A 128 13.98 -2.69 7.83
C VAL A 128 15.14 -1.80 7.35
N GLU A 129 16.21 -2.38 6.79
CA GLU A 129 17.28 -1.63 6.15
C GLU A 129 16.81 -1.00 4.84
N LEU A 130 16.06 -1.73 4.00
CA LEU A 130 15.52 -1.22 2.75
C LEU A 130 14.58 -0.02 2.99
N THR A 131 13.64 -0.14 3.92
CA THR A 131 12.75 0.95 4.36
C THR A 131 13.54 2.18 4.83
N ARG A 132 14.60 1.98 5.63
CA ARG A 132 15.44 3.10 6.11
C ARG A 132 16.15 3.84 4.97
N ASN A 133 16.60 3.10 3.95
CA ASN A 133 17.24 3.69 2.79
C ASN A 133 16.22 4.50 1.96
N LEU A 134 15.02 3.95 1.73
CA LEU A 134 13.91 4.65 1.07
C LEU A 134 13.55 5.96 1.79
N MET A 135 13.34 5.93 3.11
CA MET A 135 13.03 7.13 3.89
C MET A 135 14.13 8.20 3.83
N THR A 136 15.39 7.81 3.64
CA THR A 136 16.53 8.74 3.53
C THR A 136 16.48 9.57 2.25
N GLU A 137 15.80 9.08 1.21
CA GLU A 137 15.74 9.68 -0.12
C GLU A 137 14.44 10.47 -0.33
N GLU A 138 13.31 9.97 0.17
CA GLU A 138 11.98 10.55 -0.06
C GLU A 138 11.52 11.60 0.95
N LEU A 139 12.20 11.75 2.10
CA LEU A 139 11.71 12.63 3.17
C LEU A 139 11.91 14.12 2.84
N THR A 140 10.90 14.70 2.21
CA THR A 140 10.92 16.08 1.73
C THR A 140 10.20 17.10 2.64
N GLY A 141 9.75 16.64 3.81
CA GLY A 141 8.87 17.30 4.79
C GLY A 141 7.99 16.26 5.49
N TYR A 142 7.02 16.65 6.32
CA TYR A 142 5.71 15.97 6.49
C TYR A 142 4.74 16.68 7.42
N TYR A 143 3.44 16.45 7.23
CA TYR A 143 2.39 16.75 8.19
C TYR A 143 2.18 15.60 9.19
N ASP A 144 2.33 15.89 10.49
CA ASP A 144 1.97 15.01 11.61
C ASP A 144 0.57 15.38 12.12
N PRO A 145 -0.47 14.56 11.84
CA PRO A 145 -1.81 14.85 12.30
C PRO A 145 -2.04 14.54 13.78
N VAL A 146 -1.18 13.78 14.50
CA VAL A 146 -1.32 13.63 15.97
C VAL A 146 -1.12 15.01 16.60
N ARG A 147 -0.02 15.62 16.20
CA ARG A 147 0.55 16.79 16.85
C ARG A 147 0.02 18.06 16.18
N ASN A 148 -0.67 17.92 15.04
CA ASN A 148 -1.07 18.97 14.11
C ASN A 148 0.13 19.85 13.71
N ILE A 149 1.26 19.19 13.39
CA ILE A 149 2.53 19.84 13.07
C ILE A 149 2.85 19.66 11.59
N MET A 150 3.19 20.74 10.91
CA MET A 150 3.85 20.73 9.61
C MET A 150 5.37 20.82 9.80
N PHE A 151 6.10 19.74 9.50
CA PHE A 151 7.56 19.71 9.53
C PHE A 151 8.14 20.14 8.18
N ILE A 152 8.88 21.25 8.21
CA ILE A 152 9.49 21.88 7.03
C ILE A 152 11.00 21.67 7.12
N PRO A 153 11.66 20.93 6.20
CA PRO A 153 13.09 20.74 6.24
C PRO A 153 13.83 22.04 5.88
N ASN A 154 14.84 22.40 6.66
CA ASN A 154 15.60 23.64 6.46
C ASN A 154 16.67 23.49 5.36
N TRP A 155 16.23 23.45 4.11
CA TRP A 155 17.11 23.36 2.94
C TRP A 155 17.60 24.71 2.40
N GLY A 156 17.54 25.78 3.21
CA GLY A 156 18.09 27.09 2.85
C GLY A 156 17.12 28.04 2.13
N GLY A 157 15.82 27.74 2.11
CA GLY A 157 14.77 28.65 1.65
C GLY A 157 13.64 27.94 0.91
N LEU A 158 12.47 28.58 0.80
CA LEU A 158 11.30 28.04 0.12
C LEU A 158 11.33 28.45 -1.37
N ASN A 159 11.46 27.45 -2.24
CA ASN A 159 11.52 27.59 -3.70
C ASN A 159 10.24 27.01 -4.35
N ALA A 160 10.22 26.88 -5.69
CA ALA A 160 9.06 26.37 -6.41
C ALA A 160 8.69 24.92 -6.02
N ILE A 161 9.65 23.99 -5.98
CA ILE A 161 9.37 22.59 -5.64
C ILE A 161 8.95 22.45 -4.17
N TYR A 162 9.62 23.14 -3.24
CA TYR A 162 9.26 23.10 -1.81
C TYR A 162 7.91 23.78 -1.54
N GLY A 163 7.50 24.74 -2.36
CA GLY A 163 6.15 25.30 -2.33
C GLY A 163 5.08 24.31 -2.83
N ALA A 164 5.36 23.53 -3.88
CA ALA A 164 4.44 22.47 -4.33
C ALA A 164 4.36 21.33 -3.29
N ILE A 165 5.49 20.92 -2.73
CA ILE A 165 5.58 19.93 -1.65
C ILE A 165 4.77 20.38 -0.42
N TYR A 166 4.95 21.63 0.03
CA TYR A 166 4.15 22.16 1.15
C TYR A 166 2.64 22.22 0.83
N ALA A 167 2.27 22.49 -0.44
CA ALA A 167 0.88 22.50 -0.86
C ALA A 167 0.22 21.12 -0.79
N HIS A 168 0.98 20.05 -1.10
CA HIS A 168 0.54 18.66 -0.95
C HIS A 168 0.23 18.35 0.51
N GLU A 169 1.17 18.65 1.41
CA GLU A 169 1.00 18.42 2.84
C GLU A 169 -0.12 19.23 3.46
N TYR A 170 -0.31 20.46 3.00
CA TYR A 170 -1.40 21.27 3.49
C TYR A 170 -2.76 20.75 2.99
N ALA A 171 -2.83 20.22 1.76
CA ALA A 171 -4.02 19.51 1.29
C ALA A 171 -4.28 18.23 2.12
N GLN A 172 -3.25 17.43 2.42
CA GLN A 172 -3.34 16.31 3.38
C GLN A 172 -3.86 16.78 4.75
N ALA A 173 -3.35 17.89 5.28
CA ALA A 173 -3.82 18.43 6.55
C ALA A 173 -5.30 18.86 6.50
N LEU A 174 -5.77 19.45 5.40
CA LEU A 174 -7.18 19.75 5.21
C LEU A 174 -8.03 18.47 5.14
N ILE A 175 -7.57 17.42 4.46
CA ILE A 175 -8.22 16.11 4.39
C ILE A 175 -8.39 15.52 5.80
N TYR A 176 -7.32 15.47 6.60
CA TYR A 176 -7.34 14.98 7.99
C TYR A 176 -8.21 15.81 8.94
N GLN A 177 -8.36 17.11 8.69
CA GLN A 177 -9.18 17.98 9.52
C GLN A 177 -10.68 17.95 9.17
N ASN A 178 -11.03 17.56 7.94
CA ASN A 178 -12.41 17.59 7.43
C ASN A 178 -13.07 16.20 7.34
N PHE A 179 -12.30 15.11 7.31
CA PHE A 179 -12.80 13.74 7.18
C PHE A 179 -12.33 12.84 8.31
N ASP A 180 -13.11 11.79 8.64
CA ASP A 180 -12.79 10.84 9.71
C ASP A 180 -11.78 9.77 9.23
N ILE A 181 -10.57 10.22 8.87
CA ILE A 181 -9.52 9.36 8.32
C ILE A 181 -9.16 8.21 9.28
N ALA A 182 -9.28 8.42 10.60
CA ALA A 182 -9.04 7.38 11.60
C ALA A 182 -10.02 6.18 11.51
N SER A 183 -11.23 6.40 10.98
CA SER A 183 -12.20 5.34 10.68
C SER A 183 -12.00 4.72 9.28
N LEU A 184 -11.37 5.43 8.35
CA LEU A 184 -11.08 4.94 6.99
C LEU A 184 -9.76 4.13 6.92
N LEU A 185 -8.77 4.52 7.72
CA LEU A 185 -7.45 3.88 7.87
C LEU A 185 -7.14 3.59 9.36
N PRO A 186 -7.76 2.58 9.99
CA PRO A 186 -7.44 2.18 11.37
C PRO A 186 -6.06 1.49 11.49
N ASP A 187 -5.53 1.41 12.74
CA ASP A 187 -4.19 0.90 13.13
C ASP A 187 -3.76 -0.38 12.40
N ASP A 188 -4.70 -1.29 12.19
CA ASP A 188 -4.51 -2.65 11.74
C ASP A 188 -4.90 -2.89 10.27
N LEU A 189 -5.50 -1.91 9.58
CA LEU A 189 -6.02 -2.11 8.22
C LEU A 189 -4.93 -2.60 7.26
N ALA A 190 -3.80 -1.91 7.19
CA ALA A 190 -2.68 -2.31 6.32
C ALA A 190 -2.02 -3.66 6.69
N THR A 191 -2.44 -4.31 7.79
CA THR A 191 -2.05 -5.68 8.17
C THR A 191 -3.18 -6.70 8.05
N THR A 192 -4.44 -6.27 7.96
CA THR A 192 -5.62 -7.15 7.88
C THR A 192 -6.25 -7.16 6.49
N ASP A 193 -6.11 -6.06 5.76
CA ASP A 193 -6.69 -5.79 4.45
C ASP A 193 -5.79 -4.75 3.71
N PRO A 194 -4.62 -5.18 3.20
CA PRO A 194 -3.64 -4.28 2.59
C PRO A 194 -4.13 -3.70 1.25
N ASP A 195 -4.92 -4.44 0.47
CA ASP A 195 -5.54 -3.97 -0.77
C ASP A 195 -6.43 -2.75 -0.51
N ARG A 196 -7.34 -2.84 0.45
CA ARG A 196 -8.18 -1.71 0.86
C ARG A 196 -7.38 -0.57 1.47
N ALA A 197 -6.34 -0.85 2.26
CA ALA A 197 -5.49 0.18 2.81
C ALA A 197 -4.80 0.99 1.69
N LEU A 198 -4.31 0.31 0.66
CA LEU A 198 -3.70 0.93 -0.52
C LEU A 198 -4.73 1.72 -1.35
N ALA A 199 -5.96 1.23 -1.45
CA ALA A 199 -7.06 1.93 -2.12
C ALA A 199 -7.45 3.24 -1.41
N VAL A 200 -7.59 3.23 -0.08
CA VAL A 200 -7.90 4.45 0.68
C VAL A 200 -6.72 5.43 0.68
N ALA A 201 -5.48 4.94 0.73
CA ALA A 201 -4.30 5.79 0.55
C ALA A 201 -4.29 6.47 -0.83
N ALA A 202 -4.69 5.76 -1.90
CA ALA A 202 -4.80 6.33 -3.25
C ALA A 202 -5.87 7.43 -3.38
N LEU A 203 -7.02 7.29 -2.70
CA LEU A 203 -7.98 8.40 -2.59
C LEU A 203 -7.33 9.64 -1.96
N MET A 204 -6.57 9.47 -0.87
CA MET A 204 -5.95 10.58 -0.14
C MET A 204 -4.81 11.25 -0.91
N GLU A 205 -3.84 10.49 -1.41
CA GLU A 205 -2.72 11.05 -2.18
C GLU A 205 -3.20 11.64 -3.51
N GLY A 206 -4.17 11.03 -4.18
CA GLY A 206 -4.77 11.56 -5.40
C GLY A 206 -5.46 12.91 -5.22
N ASP A 207 -6.07 13.13 -4.07
CA ASP A 207 -6.71 14.39 -3.70
C ASP A 207 -5.68 15.49 -3.40
N ALA A 208 -4.68 15.18 -2.57
CA ALA A 208 -3.58 16.08 -2.28
C ALA A 208 -2.77 16.45 -3.54
N GLN A 209 -2.55 15.47 -4.43
CA GLN A 209 -1.84 15.67 -5.69
C GLN A 209 -2.65 16.49 -6.71
N LEU A 210 -3.97 16.27 -6.82
CA LEU A 210 -4.83 17.11 -7.67
C LEU A 210 -4.93 18.56 -7.15
N SER A 211 -5.03 18.72 -5.83
CA SER A 211 -4.96 20.03 -5.16
C SER A 211 -3.65 20.76 -5.46
N THR A 212 -2.53 20.05 -5.37
CA THR A 212 -1.18 20.56 -5.68
C THR A 212 -1.02 20.92 -7.15
N ALA A 213 -1.64 20.15 -8.06
CA ALA A 213 -1.67 20.44 -9.49
C ALA A 213 -2.44 21.74 -9.79
N PHE A 214 -3.60 21.97 -9.15
CA PHE A 214 -4.33 23.23 -9.27
C PHE A 214 -3.54 24.41 -8.69
N TYR A 215 -2.92 24.25 -7.51
CA TYR A 215 -2.07 25.29 -6.92
C TYR A 215 -0.91 25.65 -7.84
N THR A 216 -0.20 24.66 -8.37
CA THR A 216 0.94 24.85 -9.27
C THR A 216 0.50 25.51 -10.59
N ALA A 217 -0.66 25.15 -11.14
CA ALA A 217 -1.23 25.82 -12.31
C ALA A 217 -1.50 27.31 -12.05
N VAL A 218 -2.03 27.66 -10.87
CA VAL A 218 -2.25 29.06 -10.45
C VAL A 218 -0.93 29.80 -10.25
N VAL A 219 0.07 29.19 -9.61
CA VAL A 219 1.42 29.77 -9.44
C VAL A 219 2.08 30.05 -10.79
N LEU A 220 2.04 29.09 -11.72
CA LEU A 220 2.58 29.25 -13.07
C LEU A 220 1.82 30.32 -13.88
N GLN A 221 0.50 30.45 -13.70
CA GLN A 221 -0.27 31.52 -14.33
C GLN A 221 0.11 32.91 -13.79
N ARG A 222 0.32 33.03 -12.47
CA ARG A 222 0.73 34.27 -11.81
C ARG A 222 2.17 34.67 -12.13
N ASN A 223 3.07 33.69 -12.27
CA ASN A 223 4.47 33.91 -12.61
C ASN A 223 5.05 32.80 -13.51
N PRO A 224 4.91 32.90 -14.84
CA PRO A 224 5.40 31.89 -15.79
C PRO A 224 6.91 31.63 -15.75
N ALA A 225 7.72 32.55 -15.18
CA ALA A 225 9.16 32.35 -15.03
C ALA A 225 9.51 31.24 -14.02
N ILE A 226 8.58 30.83 -13.16
CA ILE A 226 8.75 29.70 -12.24
C ILE A 226 8.86 28.36 -13.00
N ALA A 227 8.33 28.26 -14.23
CA ALA A 227 8.36 27.02 -15.01
C ALA A 227 9.78 26.46 -15.21
N SER A 228 10.79 27.32 -15.43
CA SER A 228 12.18 26.89 -15.55
C SER A 228 12.81 26.50 -14.23
N ASP A 229 12.36 27.09 -13.12
CA ASP A 229 12.85 26.73 -11.78
C ASP A 229 12.33 25.35 -11.38
N LEU A 230 11.02 25.12 -11.56
CA LEU A 230 10.37 23.83 -11.33
C LEU A 230 11.01 22.73 -12.19
N LEU A 231 11.17 22.93 -13.50
CA LEU A 231 11.83 21.96 -14.38
C LEU A 231 13.27 21.64 -13.94
N THR A 232 14.05 22.66 -13.55
CA THR A 232 15.43 22.46 -13.08
C THR A 232 15.44 21.67 -11.78
N GLN A 233 14.58 22.00 -10.82
CA GLN A 233 14.50 21.34 -9.52
C GLN A 233 14.01 19.89 -9.66
N THR A 234 13.00 19.61 -10.48
CA THR A 234 12.54 18.23 -10.75
C THR A 234 13.66 17.34 -11.28
N THR A 235 14.57 17.85 -12.13
CA THR A 235 15.72 17.07 -12.60
C THR A 235 16.82 16.84 -11.54
N LEU A 236 16.81 17.58 -10.43
CA LEU A 236 17.74 17.44 -9.31
C LEU A 236 17.15 16.59 -8.16
N VAL A 237 15.82 16.55 -8.04
CA VAL A 237 15.05 15.80 -7.02
C VAL A 237 14.75 14.36 -7.47
N ASN A 238 15.22 13.93 -8.64
CA ASN A 238 15.03 12.56 -9.15
C ASN A 238 16.35 11.75 -9.01
N PRO A 239 16.65 11.18 -7.82
CA PRO A 239 17.94 10.55 -7.55
C PRO A 239 18.18 9.27 -8.37
N PRO A 240 19.45 8.92 -8.67
CA PRO A 240 19.79 7.67 -9.38
C PRO A 240 19.43 6.37 -8.65
N ILE A 241 18.92 6.43 -7.41
CA ILE A 241 18.82 5.28 -6.50
C ILE A 241 17.45 4.60 -6.57
N TYR A 242 16.41 5.22 -7.18
CA TYR A 242 15.17 4.52 -7.57
C TYR A 242 15.40 3.24 -8.41
N ASN A 243 16.56 3.12 -9.07
CA ASN A 243 17.00 1.94 -9.82
C ASN A 243 17.43 0.74 -8.93
N ASN A 244 17.71 0.96 -7.64
CA ASN A 244 18.14 -0.07 -6.69
C ASN A 244 16.99 -0.60 -5.82
N ILE A 245 15.80 0.00 -5.92
CA ILE A 245 14.60 -0.44 -5.23
C ILE A 245 13.98 -1.61 -6.03
N PRO A 246 13.59 -2.73 -5.38
CA PRO A 246 12.79 -3.77 -6.02
C PRO A 246 11.56 -3.19 -6.71
N ALA A 247 11.19 -3.72 -7.88
CA ALA A 247 10.15 -3.12 -8.70
C ALA A 247 8.83 -2.98 -7.93
N ILE A 248 8.35 -4.11 -7.36
CA ILE A 248 7.13 -4.12 -6.56
C ILE A 248 7.05 -2.96 -5.57
N LEU A 249 8.11 -2.69 -4.79
CA LEU A 249 8.08 -1.62 -3.82
C LEU A 249 8.01 -0.27 -4.51
N ARG A 250 8.85 0.04 -5.50
CA ARG A 250 8.73 1.33 -6.22
C ARG A 250 7.33 1.55 -6.80
N ASP A 251 6.74 0.50 -7.35
CA ASP A 251 5.49 0.59 -8.10
C ASP A 251 4.30 0.68 -7.13
N GLU A 252 4.31 -0.09 -6.03
CA GLU A 252 3.44 -0.03 -4.84
C GLU A 252 3.51 1.35 -4.16
N LEU A 253 4.72 1.83 -3.87
CA LEU A 253 5.00 3.14 -3.29
C LEU A 253 4.47 4.30 -4.17
N SER A 254 4.41 4.11 -5.50
CA SER A 254 3.92 5.10 -6.48
C SER A 254 2.42 5.05 -6.77
N PHE A 255 1.78 3.91 -6.51
CA PHE A 255 0.39 3.64 -6.88
C PHE A 255 -0.60 4.70 -6.34
N PRO A 256 -0.53 5.13 -5.06
CA PRO A 256 -1.42 6.16 -4.53
C PRO A 256 -1.35 7.49 -5.30
N TYR A 257 -0.18 7.83 -5.81
CA TYR A 257 0.07 9.11 -6.49
C TYR A 257 -0.33 9.04 -7.97
N VAL A 258 -0.07 7.92 -8.63
CA VAL A 258 -0.35 7.76 -10.07
C VAL A 258 -1.82 7.37 -10.29
N ALA A 259 -2.24 6.22 -9.76
CA ALA A 259 -3.59 5.69 -9.96
C ALA A 259 -4.61 6.50 -9.14
N GLY A 260 -4.28 6.87 -7.91
CA GLY A 260 -5.13 7.72 -7.07
C GLY A 260 -5.42 9.10 -7.68
N THR A 261 -4.43 9.75 -8.31
CA THR A 261 -4.68 11.02 -9.02
C THR A 261 -5.65 10.82 -10.19
N GLU A 262 -5.55 9.71 -10.94
CA GLU A 262 -6.48 9.44 -12.03
C GLU A 262 -7.91 9.19 -11.53
N PHE A 263 -8.04 8.41 -10.46
CA PHE A 263 -9.31 8.16 -9.77
C PHE A 263 -9.96 9.46 -9.29
N VAL A 264 -9.25 10.27 -8.51
CA VAL A 264 -9.79 11.53 -7.97
C VAL A 264 -10.07 12.55 -9.07
N ARG A 265 -9.21 12.64 -10.10
CA ARG A 265 -9.45 13.46 -11.30
C ARG A 265 -10.70 13.02 -12.05
N THR A 266 -10.96 11.72 -12.14
CA THR A 266 -12.15 11.17 -12.78
C THR A 266 -13.42 11.55 -12.01
N LEU A 267 -13.41 11.42 -10.68
CA LEU A 267 -14.51 11.89 -9.83
C LEU A 267 -14.75 13.40 -9.94
N TYR A 268 -13.68 14.21 -9.88
CA TYR A 268 -13.76 15.67 -10.04
C TYR A 268 -14.38 16.06 -11.40
N ASN A 269 -13.89 15.47 -12.49
CA ASN A 269 -14.31 15.82 -13.86
C ASN A 269 -15.79 15.49 -14.16
N GLN A 270 -16.41 14.55 -13.44
CA GLN A 270 -17.84 14.22 -13.63
C GLN A 270 -18.78 15.38 -13.27
N ARG A 271 -18.36 16.29 -12.36
CA ARG A 271 -19.15 17.47 -11.96
C ARG A 271 -18.42 18.80 -12.13
N ASN A 272 -17.10 18.77 -12.35
CA ASN A 272 -16.21 19.94 -12.29
C ASN A 272 -16.30 20.62 -10.90
N ASP A 273 -16.37 19.82 -9.85
CA ASP A 273 -16.35 20.22 -8.44
C ASP A 273 -15.81 19.09 -7.54
N TRP A 274 -15.54 19.39 -6.27
CA TRP A 274 -15.04 18.40 -5.31
C TRP A 274 -16.14 17.52 -4.69
N SER A 275 -17.41 17.62 -5.11
CA SER A 275 -18.52 17.00 -4.37
C SER A 275 -18.52 15.46 -4.43
N LEU A 276 -18.04 14.87 -5.53
CA LEU A 276 -17.86 13.42 -5.64
C LEU A 276 -16.61 12.93 -4.89
N VAL A 277 -15.54 13.72 -4.88
CA VAL A 277 -14.32 13.42 -4.11
C VAL A 277 -14.62 13.46 -2.61
N ASN A 278 -15.32 14.50 -2.14
CA ASN A 278 -15.82 14.61 -0.76
C ASN A 278 -16.78 13.45 -0.39
N GLN A 279 -17.56 12.94 -1.36
CA GLN A 279 -18.42 11.77 -1.15
C GLN A 279 -17.61 10.47 -0.98
N ALA A 280 -16.44 10.36 -1.63
CA ALA A 280 -15.56 9.20 -1.46
C ALA A 280 -14.97 9.09 -0.05
N TYR A 281 -14.85 10.18 0.72
CA TYR A 281 -14.51 10.09 2.15
C TYR A 281 -15.67 9.61 3.04
N VAL A 282 -16.89 9.48 2.50
CA VAL A 282 -18.05 8.88 3.19
C VAL A 282 -18.28 7.43 2.76
N LEU A 283 -17.99 7.13 1.50
CA LEU A 283 -18.02 5.79 0.90
C LEU A 283 -16.67 5.55 0.21
N PRO A 284 -15.63 5.13 0.95
CA PRO A 284 -14.29 4.97 0.39
C PRO A 284 -14.25 3.85 -0.67
N PRO A 285 -13.29 3.90 -1.61
CA PRO A 285 -12.95 2.74 -2.41
C PRO A 285 -12.52 1.59 -1.48
N VAL A 286 -12.93 0.38 -1.82
CA VAL A 286 -12.72 -0.83 -1.00
C VAL A 286 -11.67 -1.79 -1.56
N SER A 287 -11.22 -1.58 -2.80
CA SER A 287 -10.19 -2.37 -3.49
C SER A 287 -9.27 -1.52 -4.37
N THR A 288 -8.06 -2.00 -4.68
CA THR A 288 -7.20 -1.32 -5.67
C THR A 288 -7.81 -1.31 -7.08
N GLU A 289 -8.61 -2.32 -7.40
CA GLU A 289 -9.42 -2.38 -8.62
C GLU A 289 -10.33 -1.16 -8.77
N GLN A 290 -11.01 -0.72 -7.70
CA GLN A 290 -11.87 0.48 -7.76
C GLN A 290 -11.08 1.78 -8.00
N ILE A 291 -9.78 1.81 -7.71
CA ILE A 291 -8.87 2.92 -8.05
C ILE A 291 -8.41 2.82 -9.51
N LEU A 292 -8.10 1.61 -9.99
CA LEU A 292 -7.67 1.32 -11.35
C LEU A 292 -8.80 1.53 -12.38
N HIS A 293 -10.04 1.20 -12.01
CA HIS A 293 -11.26 1.28 -12.82
C HIS A 293 -12.32 2.14 -12.09
N PRO A 294 -12.21 3.49 -12.12
CA PRO A 294 -13.12 4.38 -11.38
C PRO A 294 -14.60 4.22 -11.74
N GLU A 295 -14.92 3.64 -12.90
CA GLU A 295 -16.28 3.25 -13.28
C GLU A 295 -16.88 2.21 -12.32
N LYS A 296 -16.11 1.19 -11.89
CA LYS A 296 -16.54 0.15 -10.94
C LYS A 296 -16.86 0.74 -9.56
N TYR A 297 -16.08 1.73 -9.12
CA TYR A 297 -16.43 2.53 -7.95
C TYR A 297 -17.74 3.30 -8.14
N THR A 298 -17.92 3.98 -9.30
CA THR A 298 -19.13 4.80 -9.53
C THR A 298 -20.41 3.98 -9.79
N SER A 299 -20.29 2.73 -10.24
CA SER A 299 -21.40 1.78 -10.35
C SER A 299 -21.76 1.14 -9.00
N ASN A 300 -20.92 1.33 -7.97
CA ASN A 300 -20.96 0.61 -6.69
C ASN A 300 -20.86 -0.92 -6.90
N GLU A 301 -19.96 -1.34 -7.79
CA GLU A 301 -19.42 -2.69 -7.81
C GLU A 301 -18.71 -2.97 -6.49
N GLN A 302 -18.72 -4.21 -6.01
CA GLN A 302 -18.05 -4.61 -4.77
C GLN A 302 -17.28 -5.90 -5.05
N PRO A 303 -16.05 -6.05 -4.55
CA PRO A 303 -15.35 -7.32 -4.63
C PRO A 303 -16.17 -8.44 -3.99
N ASP A 304 -16.18 -9.60 -4.63
CA ASP A 304 -16.83 -10.80 -4.12
C ASP A 304 -16.08 -11.36 -2.90
N GLN A 305 -16.85 -11.93 -1.96
CA GLN A 305 -16.28 -12.51 -0.74
C GLN A 305 -15.73 -13.91 -1.00
N VAL A 306 -14.43 -13.98 -1.23
CA VAL A 306 -13.69 -15.23 -1.45
C VAL A 306 -13.24 -15.85 -0.12
N PHE A 307 -13.16 -17.17 -0.06
CA PHE A 307 -12.70 -17.92 1.12
C PHE A 307 -11.69 -19.02 0.77
N VAL A 308 -10.64 -19.11 1.58
CA VAL A 308 -9.64 -20.19 1.63
C VAL A 308 -9.71 -20.84 3.02
N LYS A 309 -9.65 -22.17 3.12
CA LYS A 309 -9.71 -22.85 4.41
C LYS A 309 -8.37 -22.76 5.14
N PRO A 310 -8.37 -22.42 6.44
CA PRO A 310 -7.19 -22.60 7.28
C PRO A 310 -6.69 -24.05 7.24
N LEU A 311 -5.42 -24.23 6.91
CA LEU A 311 -4.76 -25.52 6.76
C LEU A 311 -4.40 -26.19 8.10
N ASP A 312 -4.73 -25.57 9.23
CA ASP A 312 -4.46 -26.07 10.58
C ASP A 312 -5.03 -27.48 10.81
N GLU A 313 -6.24 -27.77 10.34
CA GLU A 313 -6.83 -29.11 10.41
C GLU A 313 -6.16 -30.09 9.43
N PHE A 314 -5.81 -29.61 8.23
CA PHE A 314 -5.08 -30.39 7.22
C PHE A 314 -3.72 -30.85 7.77
N PHE A 315 -2.90 -29.94 8.29
CA PHE A 315 -1.59 -30.27 8.89
C PHE A 315 -1.72 -31.17 10.13
N ALA A 316 -2.77 -31.00 10.94
CA ALA A 316 -3.01 -31.86 12.11
C ALA A 316 -3.31 -33.34 11.75
N THR A 317 -3.83 -33.61 10.55
CA THR A 317 -4.09 -34.99 10.07
C THR A 317 -2.90 -35.61 9.34
N GLN A 318 -2.01 -34.79 8.77
CA GLN A 318 -0.88 -35.24 7.97
C GLN A 318 0.36 -35.56 8.83
N THR A 319 0.67 -36.85 8.99
CA THR A 319 1.82 -37.34 9.78
C THR A 319 3.21 -36.90 9.28
N ALA A 320 3.29 -36.19 8.15
CA ALA A 320 4.51 -35.66 7.55
C ALA A 320 4.48 -34.14 7.32
N ALA A 321 3.47 -33.42 7.81
CA ALA A 321 3.44 -31.96 7.76
C ALA A 321 4.55 -31.36 8.66
N GLY A 322 5.17 -30.26 8.20
CA GLY A 322 6.12 -29.45 8.97
C GLY A 322 5.43 -28.62 10.05
N ASP A 323 6.20 -27.84 10.81
CA ASP A 323 5.68 -26.90 11.82
C ASP A 323 5.22 -25.60 11.13
N TRP A 324 4.23 -25.75 10.25
CA TRP A 324 3.65 -24.68 9.45
C TRP A 324 2.79 -23.75 10.31
N LYS A 325 3.10 -22.45 10.26
CA LYS A 325 2.34 -21.40 10.96
C LYS A 325 1.80 -20.41 9.95
N LEU A 326 0.55 -19.98 10.14
CA LEU A 326 -0.06 -18.92 9.36
C LEU A 326 0.71 -17.61 9.58
N LEU A 327 1.18 -17.00 8.50
CA LEU A 327 1.95 -15.75 8.52
C LEU A 327 1.12 -14.55 8.07
N ARG A 328 0.25 -14.75 7.06
CA ARG A 328 -0.70 -13.76 6.51
C ARG A 328 -1.98 -14.48 6.04
N ASP A 329 -3.09 -13.78 6.22
CA ASP A 329 -4.45 -14.11 5.79
C ASP A 329 -5.08 -12.79 5.33
N GLN A 330 -5.09 -12.56 4.02
CA GLN A 330 -5.27 -11.22 3.40
C GLN A 330 -5.82 -11.35 1.97
N THR A 331 -6.33 -10.24 1.43
CA THR A 331 -6.59 -10.07 -0.01
C THR A 331 -5.34 -9.53 -0.71
N LEU A 332 -5.07 -10.04 -1.92
CA LEU A 332 -3.99 -9.63 -2.81
C LEU A 332 -4.39 -8.39 -3.63
N GLY A 333 -5.60 -8.38 -4.18
CA GLY A 333 -6.10 -7.28 -5.00
C GLY A 333 -5.59 -7.31 -6.44
N GLU A 334 -6.27 -6.58 -7.33
CA GLU A 334 -5.85 -6.44 -8.74
C GLU A 334 -4.42 -5.89 -8.84
N PHE A 335 -4.03 -4.92 -7.98
CA PHE A 335 -2.70 -4.34 -8.00
C PHE A 335 -1.59 -5.40 -7.92
N TYR A 336 -1.51 -6.17 -6.83
CA TYR A 336 -0.45 -7.16 -6.67
C TYR A 336 -0.54 -8.32 -7.67
N LEU A 337 -1.76 -8.69 -8.11
CA LEU A 337 -1.95 -9.69 -9.15
C LEU A 337 -1.35 -9.25 -10.48
N ARG A 338 -1.60 -8.00 -10.87
CA ARG A 338 -1.04 -7.35 -12.06
C ARG A 338 0.48 -7.23 -11.98
N GLU A 339 1.02 -6.78 -10.84
CA GLU A 339 2.48 -6.69 -10.66
C GLU A 339 3.15 -8.05 -10.75
N HIS A 340 2.53 -9.12 -10.25
CA HIS A 340 3.06 -10.48 -10.38
C HIS A 340 2.99 -10.99 -11.84
N LEU A 341 1.97 -10.60 -12.60
CA LEU A 341 1.88 -10.90 -14.04
C LEU A 341 2.94 -10.15 -14.87
N ASP A 342 3.17 -8.86 -14.59
CA ASP A 342 4.14 -8.01 -15.32
C ASP A 342 5.60 -8.50 -15.23
N MET A 343 5.92 -9.31 -14.20
CA MET A 343 7.20 -10.02 -14.11
C MET A 343 7.47 -10.98 -15.29
N PHE A 344 6.43 -11.44 -15.99
CA PHE A 344 6.51 -12.55 -16.94
C PHE A 344 5.86 -12.28 -18.31
N VAL A 345 4.97 -11.30 -18.42
CA VAL A 345 4.30 -10.89 -19.67
C VAL A 345 4.45 -9.38 -19.90
N ASP A 346 4.24 -8.91 -21.14
CA ASP A 346 4.28 -7.47 -21.43
C ASP A 346 3.15 -6.74 -20.66
N THR A 347 3.42 -5.55 -20.12
CA THR A 347 2.51 -4.79 -19.24
C THR A 347 1.06 -4.64 -19.73
N PRO A 348 0.76 -4.40 -21.02
CA PRO A 348 -0.62 -4.36 -21.48
C PRO A 348 -1.35 -5.70 -21.29
N VAL A 349 -0.64 -6.82 -21.44
CA VAL A 349 -1.20 -8.17 -21.18
C VAL A 349 -1.44 -8.35 -19.69
N ALA A 350 -0.50 -7.94 -18.83
CA ALA A 350 -0.68 -8.00 -17.38
C ALA A 350 -1.89 -7.17 -16.90
N VAL A 351 -2.08 -5.98 -17.47
CA VAL A 351 -3.26 -5.12 -17.23
C VAL A 351 -4.54 -5.81 -17.68
N ASP A 352 -4.63 -6.19 -18.96
CA ASP A 352 -5.85 -6.75 -19.53
C ASP A 352 -6.24 -8.08 -18.84
N THR A 353 -5.24 -8.89 -18.43
CA THR A 353 -5.45 -10.16 -17.71
C THR A 353 -5.91 -9.96 -16.27
N ALA A 354 -5.45 -8.92 -15.57
CA ALA A 354 -5.83 -8.67 -14.18
C ALA A 354 -7.18 -7.94 -14.04
N ALA A 355 -7.58 -7.16 -15.06
CA ALA A 355 -8.77 -6.30 -15.01
C ALA A 355 -10.13 -7.02 -14.84
N GLY A 356 -10.17 -8.35 -14.98
CA GLY A 356 -11.36 -9.18 -14.67
C GLY A 356 -11.38 -9.77 -13.25
N TRP A 357 -10.45 -9.38 -12.37
CA TRP A 357 -10.43 -9.77 -10.96
C TRP A 357 -11.76 -9.37 -10.30
N GLY A 358 -12.50 -10.35 -9.76
CA GLY A 358 -13.73 -10.10 -9.01
C GLY A 358 -13.55 -10.12 -7.50
N GLY A 359 -12.46 -10.73 -7.01
CA GLY A 359 -12.13 -10.83 -5.58
C GLY A 359 -11.10 -11.92 -5.30
N ASP A 360 -10.42 -11.86 -4.16
CA ASP A 360 -9.51 -12.93 -3.74
C ASP A 360 -9.31 -12.99 -2.22
N GLN A 361 -8.80 -14.15 -1.78
CA GLN A 361 -8.13 -14.32 -0.49
C GLN A 361 -6.89 -15.20 -0.69
N PHE A 362 -5.80 -14.89 0.02
CA PHE A 362 -4.66 -15.78 0.16
C PHE A 362 -4.32 -16.08 1.62
N LEU A 363 -3.90 -17.32 1.88
CA LEU A 363 -3.21 -17.74 3.09
C LEU A 363 -1.75 -18.01 2.77
N LEU A 364 -0.85 -17.38 3.53
CA LEU A 364 0.59 -17.66 3.49
C LEU A 364 1.00 -18.35 4.79
N TYR A 365 1.47 -19.59 4.69
CA TYR A 365 2.08 -20.35 5.78
C TYR A 365 3.60 -20.41 5.63
N GLY A 366 4.32 -20.55 6.75
CA GLY A 366 5.76 -20.77 6.75
C GLY A 366 6.27 -21.41 8.03
N GLU A 367 7.49 -21.95 7.96
CA GLU A 367 8.18 -22.57 9.10
C GLU A 367 9.16 -21.62 9.77
N GLU A 368 9.25 -21.64 11.10
CA GLU A 368 10.07 -20.69 11.88
C GLU A 368 11.57 -20.76 11.57
N ASN A 369 12.09 -21.94 11.23
CA ASN A 369 13.52 -22.21 11.00
C ASN A 369 13.85 -22.64 9.55
N SER A 370 12.94 -22.39 8.61
CA SER A 370 13.04 -22.82 7.21
C SER A 370 12.47 -21.71 6.29
N PRO A 371 13.12 -21.40 5.16
CA PRO A 371 12.62 -20.37 4.23
C PRO A 371 11.35 -20.82 3.51
N SER A 372 11.06 -22.12 3.51
CA SER A 372 9.91 -22.71 2.85
C SER A 372 8.61 -22.03 3.25
N THR A 373 7.79 -21.73 2.26
CA THR A 373 6.43 -21.21 2.40
C THR A 373 5.43 -22.12 1.70
N ILE A 374 4.17 -22.00 2.10
CA ILE A 374 3.02 -22.47 1.35
C ILE A 374 2.12 -21.27 1.13
N LEU A 375 1.78 -20.98 -0.12
CA LEU A 375 0.72 -20.04 -0.50
C LEU A 375 -0.48 -20.84 -0.96
N VAL A 376 -1.68 -20.48 -0.50
CA VAL A 376 -2.95 -20.85 -1.13
C VAL A 376 -3.65 -19.55 -1.47
N LEU A 377 -3.83 -19.28 -2.75
CA LEU A 377 -4.54 -18.13 -3.29
C LEU A 377 -5.80 -18.64 -4.01
N HIS A 378 -6.95 -18.12 -3.64
CA HIS A 378 -8.22 -18.33 -4.33
C HIS A 378 -8.65 -17.01 -4.95
N LEU A 379 -8.80 -17.00 -6.26
CA LEU A 379 -9.25 -15.88 -7.09
C LEU A 379 -10.65 -16.20 -7.62
N THR A 380 -11.56 -15.23 -7.58
CA THR A 380 -12.80 -15.26 -8.35
C THR A 380 -12.78 -14.14 -9.40
N TRP A 381 -13.51 -14.34 -10.49
CA TRP A 381 -13.42 -13.52 -11.70
C TRP A 381 -14.80 -13.05 -12.14
N ASP A 382 -14.88 -11.84 -12.70
CA ASP A 382 -16.12 -11.23 -13.22
C ASP A 382 -16.89 -12.17 -14.16
N THR A 383 -16.16 -12.96 -14.97
CA THR A 383 -16.74 -14.01 -15.80
C THR A 383 -15.85 -15.27 -15.89
N GLU A 384 -16.46 -16.39 -16.30
CA GLU A 384 -15.73 -17.62 -16.69
C GLU A 384 -14.71 -17.38 -17.83
N GLN A 385 -14.91 -16.33 -18.65
CA GLN A 385 -13.97 -16.00 -19.73
C GLN A 385 -12.69 -15.41 -19.15
N ASP A 386 -12.79 -14.50 -18.19
CA ASP A 386 -11.64 -13.84 -17.56
C ASP A 386 -10.83 -14.86 -16.75
N ALA A 387 -11.50 -15.75 -16.01
CA ALA A 387 -10.87 -16.91 -15.38
C ALA A 387 -10.13 -17.81 -16.39
N SER A 388 -10.71 -18.08 -17.57
CA SER A 388 -10.07 -18.87 -18.62
C SER A 388 -8.87 -18.17 -19.25
N GLU A 389 -8.92 -16.84 -19.38
CA GLU A 389 -7.82 -16.01 -19.90
C GLU A 389 -6.66 -15.99 -18.91
N PHE A 390 -6.93 -15.68 -17.64
CA PHE A 390 -5.95 -15.76 -16.55
C PHE A 390 -5.33 -17.15 -16.44
N ASN A 391 -6.11 -18.22 -16.33
CA ASN A 391 -5.59 -19.58 -16.19
C ASN A 391 -4.66 -19.96 -17.36
N THR A 392 -4.93 -19.46 -18.58
CA THR A 392 -4.06 -19.67 -19.75
C THR A 392 -2.77 -18.86 -19.68
N ILE A 393 -2.87 -17.56 -19.37
CA ILE A 393 -1.74 -16.63 -19.37
C ILE A 393 -0.83 -16.88 -18.15
N TYR A 394 -1.41 -17.06 -16.97
CA TYR A 394 -0.69 -17.36 -15.74
C TYR A 394 0.00 -18.72 -15.81
N GLY A 395 -0.61 -19.75 -16.41
CA GLY A 395 0.06 -21.03 -16.65
C GLY A 395 1.30 -20.92 -17.56
N ALA A 396 1.28 -19.98 -18.52
CA ALA A 396 2.46 -19.65 -19.32
C ALA A 396 3.51 -18.86 -18.51
N ALA A 397 3.07 -17.93 -17.67
CA ALA A 397 3.93 -17.18 -16.75
C ALA A 397 4.64 -18.08 -15.73
N LEU A 398 3.92 -19.03 -15.11
CA LEU A 398 4.48 -20.04 -14.21
C LEU A 398 5.56 -20.90 -14.90
N ALA A 399 5.40 -21.21 -16.18
CA ALA A 399 6.40 -21.95 -16.96
C ALA A 399 7.70 -21.15 -17.16
N VAL A 400 7.59 -19.82 -17.36
CA VAL A 400 8.73 -18.90 -17.44
C VAL A 400 9.39 -18.76 -16.05
N TRP A 401 8.59 -18.48 -15.01
CA TRP A 401 9.08 -18.23 -13.65
C TRP A 401 9.84 -19.41 -13.04
N LEU A 402 9.28 -20.62 -13.18
CA LEU A 402 9.85 -21.83 -12.59
C LEU A 402 10.83 -22.53 -13.54
N GLU A 403 10.98 -22.05 -14.77
CA GLU A 403 11.87 -22.59 -15.82
C GLU A 403 11.56 -24.07 -16.17
N VAL A 404 10.30 -24.49 -16.01
CA VAL A 404 9.84 -25.88 -16.25
C VAL A 404 8.52 -25.88 -17.03
N GLY A 405 8.25 -26.97 -17.75
CA GLY A 405 6.94 -27.18 -18.38
C GLY A 405 5.90 -27.65 -17.38
N GLY A 406 4.66 -27.14 -17.50
CA GLY A 406 3.54 -27.60 -16.70
C GLY A 406 3.11 -29.04 -17.05
N VAL A 407 2.65 -29.77 -16.04
CA VAL A 407 2.07 -31.12 -16.17
C VAL A 407 0.62 -31.05 -15.71
N THR A 408 -0.31 -31.32 -16.63
CA THR A 408 -1.74 -31.43 -16.33
C THR A 408 -2.04 -32.76 -15.63
N ILE A 409 -2.81 -32.70 -14.54
CA ILE A 409 -3.21 -33.81 -13.69
C ILE A 409 -4.74 -33.85 -13.66
N GLY A 410 -5.34 -34.85 -14.32
CA GLY A 410 -6.78 -34.83 -14.56
C GLY A 410 -7.14 -33.88 -15.71
N ASP A 411 -8.27 -33.19 -15.59
CA ASP A 411 -8.79 -32.30 -16.63
C ASP A 411 -8.42 -30.81 -16.39
N ASP A 412 -8.55 -30.31 -15.15
CA ASP A 412 -8.50 -28.86 -14.85
C ASP A 412 -7.35 -28.41 -13.91
N LEU A 413 -6.54 -29.34 -13.40
CA LEU A 413 -5.38 -29.06 -12.53
C LEU A 413 -4.07 -29.16 -13.34
N SER A 414 -3.17 -28.18 -13.22
CA SER A 414 -1.82 -28.23 -13.79
C SER A 414 -0.77 -27.79 -12.78
N CYS A 415 0.39 -28.46 -12.78
CA CYS A 415 1.48 -28.19 -11.83
C CYS A 415 2.84 -28.01 -12.54
N TRP A 416 3.64 -27.08 -12.02
CA TRP A 416 5.00 -26.74 -12.45
C TRP A 416 5.95 -27.02 -11.28
N GLU A 417 6.69 -28.12 -11.34
CA GLU A 417 7.57 -28.57 -10.24
C GLU A 417 9.05 -28.43 -10.59
N ARG A 418 9.78 -27.71 -9.73
CA ARG A 418 11.25 -27.69 -9.67
C ARG A 418 11.70 -28.04 -8.25
N PRO A 419 13.00 -28.33 -8.00
CA PRO A 419 13.47 -28.59 -6.65
C PRO A 419 13.07 -27.47 -5.67
N SER A 420 12.42 -27.87 -4.57
CA SER A 420 11.96 -27.03 -3.44
C SER A 420 10.97 -25.88 -3.75
N LYS A 421 10.42 -25.76 -4.96
CA LYS A 421 9.29 -24.87 -5.24
C LYS A 421 8.43 -25.46 -6.36
N THR A 422 7.13 -25.60 -6.10
CA THR A 422 6.11 -26.03 -7.05
C THR A 422 5.00 -25.00 -7.02
N ALA A 423 4.45 -24.65 -8.19
CA ALA A 423 3.15 -23.99 -8.29
C ALA A 423 2.17 -24.96 -8.95
N CYS A 424 0.96 -25.06 -8.43
CA CYS A 424 -0.17 -25.75 -9.04
C CYS A 424 -1.32 -24.77 -9.21
N GLN A 425 -2.00 -24.81 -10.35
CA GLN A 425 -3.21 -24.04 -10.61
C GLN A 425 -4.37 -24.97 -10.94
N TRP A 426 -5.56 -24.66 -10.41
CA TRP A 426 -6.80 -25.39 -10.68
C TRP A 426 -7.92 -24.37 -10.94
N MET A 427 -8.63 -24.52 -12.06
CA MET A 427 -9.75 -23.66 -12.44
C MET A 427 -11.08 -24.41 -12.32
N THR A 428 -12.14 -23.73 -11.88
CA THR A 428 -13.50 -24.26 -11.88
C THR A 428 -14.52 -23.12 -12.06
N GLY A 429 -15.25 -23.11 -13.18
CA GLY A 429 -16.20 -22.02 -13.46
C GLY A 429 -15.51 -20.66 -13.57
N SER A 430 -15.92 -19.71 -12.73
CA SER A 430 -15.30 -18.39 -12.58
C SER A 430 -14.22 -18.30 -11.51
N ASP A 431 -13.81 -19.43 -10.90
CA ASP A 431 -12.82 -19.45 -9.83
C ASP A 431 -11.49 -20.08 -10.29
N THR A 432 -10.38 -19.56 -9.76
CA THR A 432 -9.03 -20.11 -9.95
C THR A 432 -8.29 -20.21 -8.61
N TRP A 433 -7.76 -21.38 -8.33
CA TRP A 433 -6.90 -21.67 -7.19
C TRP A 433 -5.46 -21.75 -7.64
N VAL A 434 -4.55 -21.10 -6.91
CA VAL A 434 -3.10 -21.18 -7.08
C VAL A 434 -2.48 -21.62 -5.76
N VAL A 435 -1.81 -22.76 -5.76
CA VAL A 435 -1.09 -23.27 -4.59
C VAL A 435 0.40 -23.33 -4.90
N ILE A 436 1.20 -22.58 -4.14
CA ILE A 436 2.67 -22.64 -4.18
C ILE A 436 3.13 -23.41 -2.95
N ALA A 437 3.89 -24.49 -3.13
CA ALA A 437 4.38 -25.33 -2.03
C ALA A 437 5.75 -25.96 -2.36
N PRO A 438 6.47 -26.55 -1.39
CA PRO A 438 7.77 -27.18 -1.64
C PRO A 438 7.75 -28.39 -2.60
N THR A 439 6.61 -29.07 -2.76
CA THR A 439 6.43 -30.27 -3.62
C THR A 439 5.05 -30.29 -4.29
N SER A 440 4.95 -30.98 -5.43
CA SER A 440 3.67 -31.20 -6.13
C SER A 440 2.68 -32.06 -5.34
N GLU A 441 3.17 -33.04 -4.58
CA GLU A 441 2.34 -33.87 -3.69
C GLU A 441 1.60 -33.03 -2.65
N LEU A 442 2.30 -32.10 -1.99
CA LEU A 442 1.70 -31.24 -0.97
C LEU A 442 0.73 -30.22 -1.58
N ALA A 443 1.11 -29.59 -2.71
CA ALA A 443 0.24 -28.67 -3.41
C ALA A 443 -1.08 -29.34 -3.88
N THR A 444 -0.99 -30.57 -4.41
CA THR A 444 -2.16 -31.33 -4.86
C THR A 444 -3.07 -31.71 -3.69
N GLN A 445 -2.50 -32.20 -2.57
CA GLN A 445 -3.27 -32.54 -1.37
C GLN A 445 -4.00 -31.34 -0.75
N ILE A 446 -3.43 -30.14 -0.85
CA ILE A 446 -4.09 -28.90 -0.42
C ILE A 446 -5.26 -28.54 -1.36
N ILE A 447 -5.09 -28.67 -2.68
CA ILE A 447 -6.17 -28.45 -3.64
C ILE A 447 -7.32 -29.47 -3.43
N GLU A 448 -6.99 -30.74 -3.16
CA GLU A 448 -7.98 -31.78 -2.80
C GLU A 448 -8.73 -31.40 -1.50
N TYR A 449 -8.02 -30.92 -0.46
CA TYR A 449 -8.63 -30.44 0.78
C TYR A 449 -9.59 -29.25 0.56
N GLU A 450 -9.28 -28.35 -0.38
CA GLU A 450 -10.18 -27.27 -0.77
C GLU A 450 -11.42 -27.79 -1.54
N GLN A 451 -11.22 -28.71 -2.47
CA GLN A 451 -12.31 -29.38 -3.21
C GLN A 451 -13.30 -30.13 -2.30
N GLU A 452 -12.83 -30.82 -1.25
CA GLU A 452 -13.69 -31.64 -0.37
C GLU A 452 -14.78 -30.84 0.38
N GLY A 453 -14.64 -29.51 0.48
CA GLY A 453 -15.65 -28.62 1.08
C GLY A 453 -16.41 -27.74 0.08
N ALA A 454 -16.10 -27.83 -1.22
CA ALA A 454 -16.77 -27.09 -2.29
C ALA A 454 -18.03 -27.81 -2.83
N GLN A 455 -18.48 -28.88 -2.16
CA GLN A 455 -19.77 -29.53 -2.47
C GLN A 455 -20.94 -28.69 -1.90
N PRO A 456 -22.00 -28.41 -2.71
CA PRO A 456 -23.08 -27.48 -2.35
C PRO A 456 -24.12 -28.01 -1.35
#